data_AF-A0A0F8WHD0-F1
#
_entry.id   AF-A0A0F8WHD0-F1
#
_cell.length_a   1.000
_cell.length_b   1.000
_cell.length_c   1.000
_cell.angle_alpha   90.00
_cell.angle_beta   90.00
_cell.angle_gamma   90.00
#
_symmetry.space_group_name_H-M   'P 1'
#
loop_
_entity.id
_entity.type
_entity.pdbx_description
1 polymer ?
#
loop_
_entity_poly.entity_id
_entity_poly.type
_entity_poly.pdbx_seq_one_letter_code
_entity_poly.pdbx_strand_id
1 'polypeptide(L)'
;MSLDVTIYNVGRGACVAISTPNGYLCLIDCGCSDEFSPVDWLAGQKWTQYEGYELAKLIITHPHEDHVADIQKISAKLRPQLIQRRKDIDWGRASITTATSHYKDGYCPGTYT
;
A
#
# COMPACT_ATOMS: atom_id res chain seq x y z
N MET A 1 10.29 -19.89 9.67
CA MET A 1 9.24 -19.02 9.10
C MET A 1 9.52 -18.85 7.61
N SER A 2 8.47 -18.67 6.81
CA SER A 2 8.51 -18.53 5.34
C SER A 2 8.32 -17.07 4.91
N LEU A 3 8.61 -16.80 3.64
CA LEU A 3 8.10 -15.62 2.94
C LEU A 3 6.80 -16.04 2.24
N ASP A 4 5.71 -15.33 2.49
CA ASP A 4 4.41 -15.60 1.87
C ASP A 4 4.03 -14.45 0.93
N VAL A 5 3.60 -14.78 -0.28
CA VAL A 5 3.13 -13.82 -1.29
C VAL A 5 1.70 -14.16 -1.64
N THR A 6 0.79 -13.26 -1.30
CA THR A 6 -0.66 -13.41 -1.53
C THR A 6 -1.10 -12.43 -2.61
N ILE A 7 -1.58 -12.94 -3.73
CA ILE A 7 -2.19 -12.15 -4.80
C ILE A 7 -3.70 -12.19 -4.60
N TYR A 8 -4.31 -11.04 -4.35
CA TYR A 8 -5.75 -10.96 -4.17
C TYR A 8 -6.45 -10.86 -5.52
N ASN A 9 -7.54 -11.62 -5.68
CA ASN A 9 -8.44 -11.44 -6.80
C ASN A 9 -9.27 -10.17 -6.56
N VAL A 10 -8.90 -9.08 -7.22
CA VAL A 10 -9.58 -7.78 -7.13
C VAL A 10 -10.38 -7.47 -8.41
N GLY A 11 -10.55 -8.46 -9.29
CA GLY A 11 -11.16 -8.28 -10.60
C GLY A 11 -10.25 -7.51 -11.56
N ARG A 12 -10.22 -6.18 -11.45
CA ARG A 12 -9.41 -5.29 -12.27
C ARG A 12 -8.35 -4.59 -11.41
N GLY A 13 -7.12 -4.48 -11.93
CA GLY A 13 -6.00 -3.85 -11.23
C GLY A 13 -5.15 -4.86 -10.46
N ALA A 14 -4.61 -4.44 -9.31
CA ALA A 14 -3.72 -5.28 -8.51
C ALA A 14 -3.76 -4.96 -7.01
N CYS A 15 -3.62 -6.00 -6.20
CA CYS A 15 -3.21 -5.90 -4.81
C CYS A 15 -2.46 -7.17 -4.42
N VAL A 16 -1.23 -7.02 -3.93
CA VAL A 16 -0.38 -8.14 -3.50
C VAL A 16 0.15 -7.86 -2.11
N ALA A 17 -0.07 -8.78 -1.18
CA ALA A 17 0.55 -8.76 0.14
C ALA A 17 1.78 -9.66 0.16
N ILE A 18 2.84 -9.17 0.79
CA ILE A 18 4.06 -9.91 1.08
C ILE A 18 4.23 -9.92 2.58
N SER A 19 4.17 -11.10 3.19
CA SER A 19 4.55 -11.32 4.58
C SER A 19 5.98 -11.84 4.63
N THR A 20 6.85 -11.10 5.32
CA THR A 20 8.25 -11.51 5.48
C THR A 20 8.40 -12.56 6.58
N PRO A 21 9.51 -13.31 6.63
CA PRO A 21 9.77 -14.27 7.71
C PRO A 21 9.78 -13.68 9.13
N ASN A 22 9.90 -12.36 9.26
CA ASN A 22 9.85 -11.65 10.55
C ASN A 22 8.45 -11.07 10.86
N GLY A 23 7.45 -11.37 10.02
CA GLY A 23 6.06 -10.94 10.18
C GLY A 23 5.76 -9.52 9.69
N TYR A 24 6.72 -8.85 9.04
CA TYR A 24 6.45 -7.54 8.42
C TYR A 24 5.55 -7.69 7.19
N LEU A 25 4.59 -6.78 7.07
CA LEU A 25 3.71 -6.67 5.92
C LEU A 25 4.24 -5.63 4.92
N CYS A 26 4.28 -6.01 3.65
CA CYS A 26 4.46 -5.11 2.52
C CYS A 26 3.28 -5.29 1.54
N LEU A 27 2.92 -4.21 0.85
CA LEU A 27 1.89 -4.19 -0.19
C LEU A 27 2.45 -3.72 -1.52
N ILE A 28 2.01 -4.34 -2.61
CA ILE A 28 2.14 -3.82 -3.98
C ILE A 28 0.73 -3.53 -4.48
N ASP A 29 0.47 -2.26 -4.76
CA ASP A 29 -0.83 -1.68 -5.06
C ASP A 29 -1.90 -1.94 -3.98
N CYS A 30 -3.03 -1.26 -4.11
CA CYS A 30 -4.16 -1.35 -3.20
C CYS A 30 -5.49 -1.28 -3.98
N GLY A 31 -5.55 -2.03 -5.08
CA GLY A 31 -6.82 -2.29 -5.77
C GLY A 31 -7.77 -3.10 -4.90
N CYS A 32 -9.07 -3.01 -5.21
CA CYS A 32 -10.13 -3.77 -4.58
C CYS A 32 -11.21 -4.14 -5.60
N SER A 33 -12.06 -5.09 -5.21
CA SER A 33 -13.29 -5.42 -5.93
C SER A 33 -14.49 -4.76 -5.23
N ASP A 34 -15.67 -4.85 -5.85
CA ASP A 34 -16.91 -4.35 -5.26
C ASP A 34 -17.29 -5.12 -3.99
N GLU A 35 -16.94 -6.42 -3.91
CA GLU A 35 -17.29 -7.31 -2.81
C GLU A 35 -16.19 -7.47 -1.75
N PHE A 36 -14.93 -7.18 -2.11
CA PHE A 36 -13.78 -7.46 -1.24
C PHE A 36 -12.69 -6.39 -1.32
N SER A 37 -12.27 -5.93 -0.13
CA SER A 37 -11.14 -5.04 0.10
C SER A 37 -10.00 -5.79 0.78
N PRO A 38 -8.88 -6.03 0.08
CA PRO A 38 -7.68 -6.59 0.69
C PRO A 38 -7.18 -5.75 1.87
N VAL A 39 -7.29 -4.43 1.78
CA VAL A 39 -6.84 -3.51 2.83
C VAL A 39 -7.66 -3.67 4.11
N ASP A 40 -8.99 -3.77 4.00
CA ASP A 40 -9.85 -4.03 5.17
C ASP A 40 -9.54 -5.38 5.81
N TRP A 41 -9.32 -6.42 5.00
CA TRP A 41 -8.96 -7.75 5.50
C TRP A 41 -7.62 -7.74 6.23
N LEU A 42 -6.60 -7.11 5.64
CA LEU A 42 -5.25 -6.99 6.22
C LEU A 42 -5.23 -6.17 7.49
N ALA A 43 -5.97 -5.06 7.55
CA ALA A 43 -6.08 -4.21 8.74
C ALA A 43 -6.77 -4.92 9.92
N GLY A 44 -7.54 -5.97 9.66
CA GLY A 44 -8.10 -6.83 10.70
C GLY A 44 -7.14 -7.87 11.27
N GLN A 45 -5.95 -8.04 10.67
CA GLN A 45 -4.93 -8.98 11.13
C GLN A 45 -3.89 -8.30 12.03
N LYS A 46 -3.11 -9.11 12.76
CA LYS A 46 -1.95 -8.62 13.52
C LYS A 46 -0.68 -8.79 12.72
N TRP A 47 0.10 -7.72 12.59
CA TRP A 47 1.40 -7.73 11.91
C TRP A 47 2.51 -7.32 12.86
N THR A 48 3.73 -7.78 12.59
CA THR A 48 4.89 -7.22 13.28
C THR A 48 5.05 -5.77 12.87
N GLN A 49 5.18 -4.87 13.84
CA GLN A 49 5.41 -3.46 13.55
C GLN A 49 6.86 -3.22 13.10
N TYR A 50 7.02 -2.44 12.04
CA TYR A 50 8.28 -1.88 11.58
C TYR A 50 8.27 -0.38 11.91
N GLU A 51 9.17 0.05 12.80
CA GLU A 51 9.27 1.45 13.26
C GLU A 51 7.93 2.04 13.79
N GLY A 52 7.10 1.19 14.40
CA GLY A 52 5.78 1.58 14.94
C GLY A 52 4.60 1.47 13.96
N TYR A 53 4.83 0.96 12.74
CA TYR A 53 3.80 0.80 11.71
C TYR A 53 3.60 -0.66 11.35
N GLU A 54 2.36 -1.10 11.24
CA GLU A 54 2.02 -2.48 10.84
C GLU A 54 2.25 -2.74 9.35
N LEU A 55 2.16 -1.70 8.51
CA LEU A 55 2.54 -1.78 7.10
C LEU A 55 3.93 -1.18 6.91
N ALA A 56 4.93 -2.03 6.73
CA ALA A 56 6.31 -1.60 6.56
C ALA A 56 6.50 -0.83 5.25
N LYS A 57 5.85 -1.29 4.16
CA LYS A 57 6.03 -0.69 2.84
C LYS A 57 4.80 -0.86 1.95
N LEU A 58 4.41 0.21 1.26
CA LEU A 58 3.50 0.21 0.13
C LEU A 58 4.28 0.57 -1.14
N ILE A 59 4.12 -0.21 -2.19
CA ILE A 59 4.65 0.07 -3.53
C ILE A 59 3.46 0.35 -4.43
N ILE A 60 3.40 1.52 -5.06
CA ILE A 60 2.37 1.83 -6.07
C ILE A 60 3.00 1.82 -7.44
N THR A 61 2.52 0.92 -8.30
CA THR A 61 3.07 0.69 -9.64
C THR A 61 2.78 1.87 -10.56
N HIS A 62 1.53 2.34 -10.57
CA HIS A 62 1.06 3.49 -11.35
C HIS A 62 -0.31 3.98 -10.84
N PRO A 63 -0.73 5.21 -11.19
CA PRO A 63 -1.86 5.86 -10.54
C PRO A 63 -3.20 5.60 -11.24
N HIS A 64 -3.41 4.41 -11.81
CA HIS A 64 -4.76 4.08 -12.31
C HIS A 64 -5.68 3.70 -11.14
N GLU A 65 -6.96 4.06 -11.26
CA GLU A 65 -7.96 3.91 -10.20
C GLU A 65 -8.03 2.49 -9.64
N ASP A 66 -7.98 1.49 -10.52
CA ASP A 66 -7.99 0.06 -10.20
C ASP A 66 -6.74 -0.42 -9.42
N HIS A 67 -5.67 0.36 -9.36
CA HIS A 67 -4.48 0.07 -8.55
C HIS A 67 -4.45 0.81 -7.20
N VAL A 68 -5.29 1.83 -7.04
CA VAL A 68 -5.30 2.72 -5.86
C VAL A 68 -6.68 2.86 -5.23
N ALA A 69 -7.62 1.99 -5.58
CA ALA A 69 -9.02 2.08 -5.18
C ALA A 69 -9.19 2.16 -3.64
N ASP A 70 -8.40 1.42 -2.87
CA ASP A 70 -8.44 1.42 -1.40
C ASP A 70 -7.47 2.40 -0.74
N ILE A 71 -6.89 3.35 -1.48
CA ILE A 71 -5.84 4.21 -0.92
C ILE A 71 -6.30 5.04 0.29
N GLN A 72 -7.58 5.42 0.35
CA GLN A 72 -8.14 6.10 1.52
C GLN A 72 -8.12 5.20 2.76
N LYS A 73 -8.37 3.89 2.58
CA LYS A 73 -8.34 2.91 3.66
C LYS A 73 -6.92 2.63 4.12
N ILE A 74 -5.94 2.65 3.22
CA ILE A 74 -4.52 2.61 3.59
C ILE A 74 -4.21 3.75 4.57
N SER A 75 -4.56 4.99 4.21
CA SER A 75 -4.30 6.15 5.08
C SER A 75 -5.04 6.07 6.42
N ALA A 76 -6.27 5.54 6.44
CA ALA A 76 -7.11 5.50 7.63
C ALA A 76 -6.87 4.30 8.57
N LYS A 77 -6.50 3.14 8.02
CA LYS A 77 -6.49 1.85 8.75
C LYS A 77 -5.16 1.13 8.75
N LEU A 78 -4.35 1.31 7.70
CA LEU A 78 -3.13 0.53 7.49
C LEU A 78 -2.03 1.43 6.94
N ARG A 79 -1.65 2.42 7.75
CA ARG A 79 -0.72 3.47 7.34
C ARG A 79 0.69 2.90 7.09
N PRO A 80 1.29 3.14 5.92
CA PRO A 80 2.62 2.63 5.60
C PRO A 80 3.74 3.45 6.25
N GLN A 81 4.86 2.78 6.57
CA GLN A 81 6.14 3.40 6.93
C GLN A 81 7.05 3.71 5.74
N LEU A 82 6.79 3.12 4.58
CA LEU A 82 7.43 3.53 3.34
C LEU A 82 6.45 3.48 2.19
N ILE A 83 6.40 4.54 1.37
CA ILE A 83 5.70 4.52 0.08
C ILE A 83 6.74 4.64 -1.03
N GLN A 84 6.77 3.64 -1.92
CA GLN A 84 7.58 3.68 -3.13
C GLN A 84 6.68 3.83 -4.36
N ARG A 85 7.04 4.75 -5.25
CA ARG A 85 6.32 4.99 -6.50
C ARG A 85 7.26 5.32 -7.64
N ARG A 86 6.80 5.12 -8.87
CA ARG A 86 7.49 5.57 -10.09
C ARG A 86 7.51 7.09 -10.19
N LYS A 87 8.66 7.70 -10.50
CA LYS A 87 8.80 9.17 -10.63
C LYS A 87 8.64 9.66 -12.08
N ASP A 88 8.65 8.74 -13.03
CA ASP A 88 8.67 8.99 -14.48
C ASP A 88 7.27 9.02 -15.13
N ILE A 89 6.21 8.87 -14.34
CA ILE A 89 4.82 8.83 -14.82
C ILE A 89 4.02 10.01 -14.27
N ASP A 90 2.96 10.38 -14.98
CA ASP A 90 2.06 11.48 -14.59
C ASP A 90 1.09 11.02 -13.48
N TRP A 91 1.32 11.52 -12.27
CA TRP A 91 0.46 11.27 -11.10
C TRP A 91 -0.72 12.25 -10.99
N GLY A 92 -0.78 13.28 -11.85
CA GLY A 92 -1.83 14.30 -11.83
C GLY A 92 -3.12 13.88 -12.52
N ARG A 93 -3.11 12.82 -13.33
CA ARG A 93 -4.29 12.30 -14.05
C ARG A 93 -5.21 11.43 -13.23
N ALA A 94 -4.76 11.02 -12.06
CA ALA A 94 -5.55 10.17 -11.19
C ALA A 94 -6.38 11.03 -10.24
N SER A 95 -7.63 10.65 -10.01
CA SER A 95 -8.55 11.24 -9.01
C SER A 95 -8.10 10.93 -7.56
N ILE A 96 -6.80 10.91 -7.32
CA ILE A 96 -6.22 10.66 -6.02
C ILE A 96 -6.15 12.05 -5.37
N THR A 97 -7.21 12.50 -4.72
CA THR A 97 -7.27 13.88 -4.19
C THR A 97 -7.02 13.96 -2.69
N THR A 98 -7.22 12.88 -1.92
CA THR A 98 -6.92 12.88 -0.47
C THR A 98 -5.71 12.04 -0.09
N ALA A 99 -5.40 11.00 -0.87
CA ALA A 99 -4.15 10.32 -0.65
C ALA A 99 -3.02 11.19 -1.19
N THR A 100 -3.11 11.77 -2.42
CA THR A 100 -2.06 12.60 -3.12
C THR A 100 -1.59 13.81 -2.36
N SER A 101 -2.46 14.40 -1.53
CA SER A 101 -2.05 15.44 -0.58
C SER A 101 -1.01 14.94 0.42
N HIS A 102 -1.01 13.65 0.80
CA HIS A 102 0.08 12.99 1.53
C HIS A 102 1.28 12.57 0.65
N TYR A 103 1.15 12.50 -0.69
CA TYR A 103 2.25 12.09 -1.60
C TYR A 103 3.09 13.24 -2.15
N LYS A 104 2.57 14.48 -2.14
CA LYS A 104 3.24 15.63 -2.79
C LYS A 104 4.38 16.21 -1.95
N ASP A 105 4.24 16.25 -0.62
CA ASP A 105 5.13 17.06 0.22
C ASP A 105 6.03 16.26 1.19
N GLY A 106 5.85 14.95 1.38
CA GLY A 106 6.55 14.30 2.50
C GLY A 106 6.56 12.78 2.56
N TYR A 107 7.11 12.09 1.54
CA TYR A 107 7.47 10.69 1.73
C TYR A 107 8.87 10.33 1.22
N CYS A 108 9.85 10.68 2.04
CA CYS A 108 11.15 10.02 2.18
C CYS A 108 11.69 10.40 3.57
N PRO A 109 11.73 9.48 4.55
CA PRO A 109 12.90 9.45 5.43
C PRO A 109 13.37 7.99 5.63
N GLY A 110 14.63 7.69 5.95
CA GLY A 110 15.60 8.55 6.59
C GLY A 110 16.76 9.02 5.73
N THR A 111 17.24 10.19 6.08
CA THR A 111 18.68 10.46 6.13
C THR A 111 19.37 9.28 6.81
N TYR A 112 20.26 8.58 6.10
CA TYR A 112 21.27 7.75 6.73
C TYR A 112 22.37 8.70 7.21
N THR A 113 22.60 8.78 8.52
CA THR A 113 23.86 9.28 9.09
C THR A 113 24.97 8.30 8.81
#